data_AF-A0A951Z5J4-F1
#
_entry.id   AF-A0A951Z5J4-F1
#
_cell.length_a   1.000
_cell.length_b   1.000
_cell.length_c   1.000
_cell.angle_alpha   90.00
_cell.angle_beta   90.00
_cell.angle_gamma   90.00
#
_symmetry.space_group_name_H-M   'P 1'
#
loop_
_entity.id
_entity.type
_entity.pdbx_description
1 polymer ?
#
loop_
_entity_poly.entity_id
_entity_poly.type
_entity_poly.pdbx_seq_one_letter_code
_entity_poly.pdbx_strand_id
1 'polypeptide(L)'
;MDVPDRLAPWIGPIFEAVPLDVAMPELVAPTPNPLLTSLVEACGHLPPSLTAGLWLYADDLERSHAICQADPSPTGSMWHAILHRREGDFWNSKYWLRQAGAHPAFVGWQEYDAARLVDQVQSGWDPGTLLNVQREEWRRLFEWCLRTEARP
;
A
#
# COMPACT_ATOMS: atom_id res chain seq x y z
N MET A 1 14.16 1.76 0.99
CA MET A 1 13.21 2.85 1.26
C MET A 1 13.93 3.87 2.13
N ASP A 2 13.71 5.15 1.90
CA ASP A 2 14.26 6.21 2.74
C ASP A 2 13.27 6.55 3.87
N VAL A 3 13.47 5.94 5.03
CA VAL A 3 12.63 6.18 6.21
C VAL A 3 13.25 7.34 7.01
N PRO A 4 12.50 8.42 7.29
CA PRO A 4 13.02 9.53 8.09
C PRO A 4 13.52 9.08 9.48
N ASP A 5 14.66 9.60 9.94
CA ASP A 5 15.30 9.23 11.22
C ASP A 5 14.33 9.25 12.42
N ARG A 6 13.39 10.19 12.45
CA ARG A 6 12.38 10.30 13.52
C ARG A 6 11.39 9.12 13.58
N LEU A 7 11.17 8.44 12.45
CA LEU A 7 10.28 7.29 12.32
C LEU A 7 11.07 5.96 12.30
N ALA A 8 12.36 5.99 11.99
CA ALA A 8 13.19 4.80 11.85
C ALA A 8 13.14 3.86 13.08
N PRO A 9 13.17 4.32 14.34
CA PRO A 9 13.03 3.43 15.51
C PRO A 9 11.71 2.66 15.57
N TRP A 10 10.65 3.19 14.94
CA TRP A 10 9.30 2.66 15.04
C TRP A 10 8.96 1.76 13.85
N ILE A 11 9.31 2.17 12.63
CA ILE A 11 8.93 1.45 11.41
C ILE A 11 10.11 0.76 10.70
N GLY A 12 11.35 1.09 11.07
CA GLY A 12 12.55 0.43 10.55
C GLY A 12 12.54 -1.09 10.75
N PRO A 13 12.20 -1.59 11.96
CA PRO A 13 12.15 -3.04 12.22
C PRO A 13 11.22 -3.82 11.30
N ILE A 14 10.16 -3.20 10.76
CA ILE A 14 9.23 -3.83 9.79
C ILE A 14 9.98 -4.19 8.50
N PHE A 15 10.70 -3.21 7.95
CA PHE A 15 11.40 -3.36 6.67
C PHE A 15 12.69 -4.18 6.80
N GLU A 16 13.29 -4.22 7.99
CA GLU A 16 14.39 -5.13 8.32
C GLU A 16 13.90 -6.58 8.44
N ALA A 17 12.75 -6.81 9.08
CA ALA A 17 12.19 -8.13 9.28
C ALA A 17 11.71 -8.77 7.96
N VAL A 18 11.03 -7.99 7.12
CA VAL A 18 10.60 -8.41 5.79
C VAL A 18 10.92 -7.29 4.80
N PRO A 19 11.99 -7.42 4.00
CA PRO A 19 12.31 -6.46 2.95
C PRO A 19 11.24 -6.39 1.85
N LEU A 20 11.11 -5.24 1.19
CA LEU A 20 10.04 -4.97 0.22
C LEU A 20 10.06 -5.92 -0.99
N ASP A 21 11.24 -6.40 -1.40
CA ASP A 21 11.40 -7.34 -2.52
C ASP A 21 10.86 -8.75 -2.23
N VAL A 22 10.56 -9.05 -0.96
CA VAL A 22 9.93 -10.32 -0.54
C VAL A 22 8.57 -10.12 0.15
N ALA A 23 8.23 -8.90 0.57
CA ALA A 23 6.93 -8.56 1.17
C ALA A 23 5.75 -8.65 0.18
N MET A 24 4.52 -8.71 0.68
CA MET A 24 3.29 -8.78 -0.13
C MET A 24 3.39 -9.85 -1.24
N PRO A 25 3.62 -11.14 -0.90
CA PRO A 25 3.98 -12.17 -1.87
C PRO A 25 2.81 -12.60 -2.76
N GLU A 26 1.56 -12.34 -2.37
CA GLU A 26 0.38 -12.55 -3.22
C GLU A 26 -0.21 -11.25 -3.78
N LEU A 27 -0.70 -11.35 -5.02
CA LEU A 27 -1.43 -10.27 -5.68
C LEU A 27 -2.87 -10.16 -5.18
N VAL A 28 -3.52 -11.27 -4.85
CA VAL A 28 -4.96 -11.36 -4.53
C VAL A 28 -5.17 -12.36 -3.39
N ALA A 29 -6.12 -12.04 -2.50
CA ALA A 29 -6.50 -12.80 -1.31
C ALA A 29 -5.29 -13.23 -0.46
N PRO A 30 -4.38 -12.30 -0.09
CA PRO A 30 -3.24 -12.63 0.74
C PRO A 30 -3.70 -13.01 2.16
N THR A 31 -2.83 -13.71 2.88
CA THR A 31 -3.04 -13.97 4.31
C THR A 31 -2.15 -13.03 5.13
N PRO A 32 -2.66 -12.44 6.23
CA PRO A 32 -1.84 -11.56 7.07
C PRO A 32 -0.55 -12.25 7.54
N ASN A 33 0.56 -11.54 7.42
CA ASN A 33 1.86 -12.01 7.92
C ASN A 33 1.94 -11.74 9.43
N PRO A 34 1.94 -12.77 10.30
CA PRO A 34 1.82 -12.59 11.74
C PRO A 34 2.99 -11.80 12.35
N LEU A 35 4.21 -11.95 11.82
CA LEU A 35 5.36 -11.18 12.28
C LEU A 35 5.17 -9.69 11.96
N LEU A 36 4.79 -9.38 10.73
CA LEU A 36 4.53 -7.99 10.33
C LEU A 36 3.34 -7.41 11.09
N THR A 37 2.27 -8.19 11.30
CA THR A 37 1.11 -7.75 12.10
C THR A 37 1.54 -7.30 13.50
N SER A 38 2.35 -8.11 14.20
CA SER A 38 2.85 -7.75 15.52
C SER A 38 3.79 -6.54 15.51
N LEU A 39 4.63 -6.39 14.48
CA LEU A 39 5.52 -5.24 14.34
C LEU A 39 4.75 -3.94 14.07
N VAL A 40 3.71 -3.99 13.23
CA VAL A 40 2.85 -2.83 12.95
C VAL A 40 2.06 -2.41 14.20
N GLU A 41 1.55 -3.39 14.97
CA GLU A 41 0.95 -3.14 16.30
C GLU A 41 1.91 -2.42 17.25
N ALA A 42 3.21 -2.74 17.20
CA ALA A 42 4.23 -2.15 18.06
C ALA A 42 4.67 -0.73 17.64
N CYS A 43 4.33 -0.25 16.43
CA CYS A 43 4.72 1.08 15.96
C CYS A 43 4.06 2.23 16.74
N GLY A 44 2.99 1.97 17.49
CA GLY A 44 2.25 3.00 18.21
C GLY A 44 1.43 3.91 17.29
N HIS A 45 1.30 5.19 17.64
CA HIS A 45 0.47 6.14 16.90
C HIS A 45 1.23 6.76 15.72
N LEU A 46 0.92 6.28 14.52
CA LEU A 46 1.35 6.88 13.26
C LEU A 46 0.17 7.60 12.59
N PRO A 47 0.45 8.57 11.69
CA PRO A 47 -0.57 9.13 10.81
C PRO A 47 -1.40 8.03 10.11
N PRO A 48 -2.72 8.25 9.90
CA PRO A 48 -3.60 7.23 9.33
C PRO A 48 -3.12 6.65 8.00
N SER A 49 -2.65 7.46 7.06
CA SER A 49 -2.24 6.95 5.74
C SER A 49 -0.99 6.08 5.80
N LEU A 50 -0.06 6.36 6.72
CA LEU A 50 1.10 5.50 6.99
C LEU A 50 0.65 4.19 7.64
N THR A 51 -0.26 4.26 8.61
CA THR A 51 -0.80 3.07 9.26
C THR A 51 -1.54 2.16 8.27
N ALA A 52 -2.35 2.73 7.36
CA ALA A 52 -3.05 2.00 6.31
C ALA A 52 -2.08 1.27 5.36
N GLY A 53 -1.02 1.96 4.94
CA GLY A 53 0.04 1.37 4.12
C GLY A 53 0.79 0.24 4.83
N LEU A 54 1.09 0.37 6.12
CA LEU A 54 1.75 -0.68 6.90
C LEU A 54 0.86 -1.92 7.10
N TRP A 55 -0.44 -1.75 7.34
CA TRP A 55 -1.37 -2.88 7.38
C TRP A 55 -1.45 -3.61 6.03
N LEU A 56 -1.44 -2.84 4.93
CA LEU A 56 -1.40 -3.42 3.58
C LEU A 56 -0.09 -4.18 3.33
N TYR A 57 1.04 -3.66 3.83
CA TYR A 57 2.35 -4.33 3.76
C TYR A 57 2.38 -5.64 4.55
N ALA A 58 1.67 -5.69 5.67
CA ALA A 58 1.49 -6.88 6.51
C ALA A 58 0.41 -7.84 5.98
N ASP A 59 -0.20 -7.55 4.83
CA ASP A 59 -1.31 -8.31 4.24
C ASP A 59 -2.58 -8.37 5.10
N ASP A 60 -2.72 -7.45 6.07
CA ASP A 60 -3.91 -7.28 6.89
C ASP A 60 -4.87 -6.27 6.24
N LEU A 61 -5.61 -6.78 5.25
CA LEU A 61 -6.52 -5.96 4.47
C LEU A 61 -7.67 -5.41 5.33
N GLU A 62 -8.20 -6.16 6.29
CA GLU A 62 -9.31 -5.68 7.13
C GLU A 62 -8.93 -4.40 7.91
N ARG A 63 -7.76 -4.39 8.56
CA ARG A 63 -7.29 -3.22 9.30
C ARG A 63 -6.92 -2.06 8.40
N SER A 64 -6.33 -2.33 7.23
CA SER A 64 -6.06 -1.30 6.23
C SER A 64 -7.36 -0.66 5.72
N HIS A 65 -8.36 -1.49 5.40
CA HIS A 65 -9.67 -1.06 4.91
C HIS A 65 -10.38 -0.15 5.92
N ALA A 66 -10.38 -0.50 7.21
CA ALA A 66 -11.01 0.30 8.26
C ALA A 66 -10.45 1.74 8.31
N ILE A 67 -9.15 1.91 8.07
CA ILE A 67 -8.50 3.23 8.03
C ILE A 67 -8.84 3.96 6.73
N CYS A 68 -8.74 3.28 5.58
CA CYS A 68 -9.07 3.87 4.27
C CYS A 68 -10.52 4.36 4.23
N GLN A 69 -11.45 3.59 4.80
CA GLN A 69 -12.87 3.91 4.87
C GLN A 69 -13.15 5.23 5.62
N ALA A 70 -12.27 5.61 6.55
CA ALA A 70 -12.38 6.84 7.33
C ALA A 70 -11.64 8.02 6.69
N ASP A 71 -10.86 7.81 5.62
CA ASP A 71 -10.07 8.83 4.94
C ASP A 71 -10.66 9.18 3.56
N PRO A 72 -11.41 10.29 3.43
CA PRO A 72 -12.00 10.70 2.16
C PRO A 72 -11.00 11.36 1.20
N SER A 73 -9.71 11.42 1.56
CA SER A 73 -8.69 12.06 0.72
C SER A 73 -8.37 11.23 -0.54
N PRO A 74 -7.73 11.85 -1.56
CA PRO A 74 -7.17 11.11 -2.68
C PRO A 74 -6.17 10.02 -2.26
N THR A 75 -5.40 10.25 -1.19
CA THR A 75 -4.45 9.27 -0.64
C THR A 75 -5.18 8.07 -0.04
N GLY A 76 -6.19 8.31 0.80
CA GLY A 76 -7.06 7.27 1.36
C GLY A 76 -7.73 6.46 0.27
N SER A 77 -8.30 7.14 -0.73
CA SER A 77 -8.89 6.51 -1.92
C SER A 77 -7.89 5.65 -2.70
N MET A 78 -6.63 6.08 -2.81
CA MET A 78 -5.60 5.27 -3.49
C MET A 78 -5.23 4.02 -2.69
N TRP A 79 -5.09 4.12 -1.37
CA TRP A 79 -4.90 2.94 -0.52
C TRP A 79 -6.09 1.98 -0.63
N HIS A 80 -7.30 2.51 -0.63
CA HIS A 80 -8.54 1.74 -0.79
C HIS A 80 -8.57 0.99 -2.13
N ALA A 81 -8.11 1.63 -3.19
CA ALA A 81 -8.02 1.01 -4.51
C ALA A 81 -6.99 -0.15 -4.56
N ILE A 82 -5.80 0.07 -4.01
CA ILE A 82 -4.76 -0.98 -3.91
C ILE A 82 -5.30 -2.15 -3.10
N LEU A 83 -5.88 -1.86 -1.94
CA LEU A 83 -6.48 -2.84 -1.05
C LEU A 83 -7.54 -3.70 -1.78
N HIS A 84 -8.55 -3.11 -2.40
CA HIS A 84 -9.60 -3.87 -3.07
C HIS A 84 -9.07 -4.70 -4.25
N ARG A 85 -8.02 -4.24 -4.94
CA ARG A 85 -7.33 -5.08 -5.94
C ARG A 85 -6.76 -6.33 -5.29
N ARG A 86 -6.17 -6.18 -4.10
CA ARG A 86 -5.61 -7.29 -3.31
C ARG A 86 -6.68 -8.17 -2.66
N GLU A 87 -7.89 -7.68 -2.44
CA GLU A 87 -9.03 -8.53 -2.06
C GLU A 87 -9.58 -9.34 -3.24
N GLY A 88 -9.31 -8.90 -4.47
CA GLY A 88 -9.92 -9.44 -5.69
C GLY A 88 -11.23 -8.74 -6.08
N ASP A 89 -11.61 -7.67 -5.38
CA ASP A 89 -12.72 -6.79 -5.73
C ASP A 89 -12.28 -5.73 -6.76
N PHE A 90 -12.03 -6.20 -7.99
CA PHE A 90 -11.48 -5.38 -9.06
C PHE A 90 -12.42 -4.23 -9.49
N TRP A 91 -13.73 -4.44 -9.40
CA TRP A 91 -14.68 -3.39 -9.75
C TRP A 91 -14.61 -2.23 -8.75
N ASN A 92 -14.57 -2.55 -7.46
CA ASN A 92 -14.50 -1.54 -6.41
C ASN A 92 -13.11 -0.89 -6.36
N SER A 93 -12.05 -1.64 -6.63
CA SER A 93 -10.72 -1.07 -6.85
C SER A 93 -10.74 0.04 -7.90
N LYS A 94 -11.35 -0.21 -9.08
CA LYS A 94 -11.49 0.81 -10.13
C LYS A 94 -12.39 1.98 -9.73
N TYR A 95 -13.40 1.75 -8.90
CA TYR A 95 -14.22 2.83 -8.34
C TYR A 95 -13.35 3.78 -7.50
N TRP A 96 -12.54 3.24 -6.59
CA TRP A 96 -11.65 4.03 -5.74
C TRP A 96 -10.50 4.69 -6.50
N LEU A 97 -9.98 4.07 -7.56
CA LEU A 97 -9.02 4.73 -8.46
C LEU A 97 -9.59 6.03 -9.06
N ARG A 98 -10.87 6.04 -9.41
CA ARG A 98 -11.54 7.25 -9.91
C ARG A 98 -11.65 8.33 -8.84
N GLN A 99 -11.86 7.94 -7.57
CA GLN A 99 -11.88 8.89 -6.44
C GLN A 99 -10.49 9.43 -6.13
N ALA A 100 -9.45 8.60 -6.24
CA ALA A 100 -8.06 9.00 -6.06
C ALA A 100 -7.56 9.96 -7.14
N GLY A 101 -8.07 9.82 -8.38
CA GLY A 101 -7.66 10.63 -9.51
C GLY A 101 -6.18 10.47 -9.86
N ALA A 102 -5.60 11.49 -10.50
CA ALA A 102 -4.17 11.53 -10.83
C ALA A 102 -3.33 11.83 -9.57
N HIS A 103 -3.05 10.81 -8.78
CA HIS A 103 -2.38 10.97 -7.49
C HIS A 103 -0.90 11.39 -7.65
N PRO A 104 -0.42 12.45 -6.97
CA PRO A 104 0.93 12.99 -7.13
C PRO A 104 2.09 12.00 -6.89
N ALA A 105 1.87 10.97 -6.06
CA ALA A 105 2.87 9.93 -5.79
C ALA A 105 3.38 9.19 -7.04
N PHE A 106 2.60 9.20 -8.13
CA PHE A 106 2.93 8.47 -9.36
C PHE A 106 3.43 9.38 -10.50
N VAL A 107 3.58 10.68 -10.24
CA VAL A 107 4.18 11.60 -11.23
C VAL A 107 5.58 11.12 -11.61
N GLY A 108 5.87 11.09 -12.91
CA GLY A 108 7.16 10.64 -13.46
C GLY A 108 7.28 9.13 -13.66
N TRP A 109 6.29 8.32 -13.26
CA TRP A 109 6.23 6.90 -13.61
C TRP A 109 5.46 6.72 -14.93
N GLN A 110 6.11 7.00 -16.05
CA GLN A 110 5.43 7.13 -17.36
C GLN A 110 4.64 5.90 -17.80
N GLU A 111 5.10 4.69 -17.44
CA GLU A 111 4.46 3.43 -17.85
C GLU A 111 3.37 2.96 -16.88
N TYR A 112 3.15 3.70 -15.78
CA TYR A 112 2.23 3.29 -14.74
C TYR A 112 0.79 3.71 -15.05
N ASP A 113 -0.07 2.70 -15.10
CA ASP A 113 -1.52 2.86 -15.20
C ASP A 113 -2.16 1.93 -14.16
N ALA A 114 -2.74 2.51 -13.13
CA ALA A 114 -3.36 1.79 -12.03
C ALA A 114 -4.56 0.93 -12.50
N ALA A 115 -5.35 1.43 -13.46
CA ALA A 115 -6.50 0.70 -13.98
C ALA A 115 -6.03 -0.50 -14.82
N ARG A 116 -4.98 -0.32 -15.62
CA ARG A 116 -4.34 -1.42 -16.36
C ARG A 116 -3.75 -2.46 -15.41
N LEU A 117 -3.12 -2.05 -14.31
CA LEU A 117 -2.62 -2.99 -13.30
C LEU A 117 -3.76 -3.84 -12.72
N VAL A 118 -4.92 -3.22 -12.40
CA VAL A 118 -6.11 -3.96 -11.96
C VAL A 118 -6.54 -4.99 -13.01
N ASP A 119 -6.62 -4.60 -14.28
CA ASP A 119 -6.97 -5.52 -15.38
C ASP A 119 -5.99 -6.69 -15.52
N GLN A 120 -4.68 -6.42 -15.40
CA GLN A 120 -3.65 -7.44 -15.49
C GLN A 120 -3.72 -8.43 -14.34
N VAL A 121 -3.88 -7.94 -13.10
CA VAL A 121 -4.07 -8.80 -11.92
C VAL A 121 -5.33 -9.66 -12.07
N GLN A 122 -6.45 -9.07 -12.51
CA GLN A 122 -7.70 -9.80 -12.76
C GLN A 122 -7.53 -10.91 -13.80
N SER A 123 -6.74 -10.67 -14.84
CA SER A 123 -6.48 -11.65 -15.90
C SER A 123 -5.55 -12.80 -15.50
N GLY A 124 -4.79 -12.64 -14.39
CA GLY A 124 -3.77 -13.60 -13.97
C GLY A 124 -2.51 -13.61 -14.83
N TRP A 125 -2.26 -12.56 -15.62
CA TRP A 125 -1.09 -12.47 -16.50
C TRP A 125 0.20 -12.21 -15.72
N ASP A 126 1.27 -12.96 -16.04
CA ASP A 126 2.65 -12.82 -15.50
C ASP A 126 2.75 -12.33 -14.03
N PRO A 127 2.39 -13.18 -13.05
CA PRO A 127 2.32 -12.77 -11.65
C PRO A 127 3.63 -12.22 -11.08
N GLY A 128 4.79 -12.70 -11.57
CA GLY A 128 6.10 -12.25 -11.10
C GLY A 128 6.37 -10.79 -11.44
N THR A 129 6.09 -10.39 -12.68
CA THR A 129 6.20 -8.99 -13.09
C THR A 129 5.20 -8.11 -12.33
N LEU A 130 3.97 -8.57 -12.15
CA LEU A 130 2.93 -7.80 -11.46
C LEU A 130 3.24 -7.61 -9.97
N LEU A 131 3.88 -8.57 -9.31
CA LEU A 131 4.31 -8.41 -7.90
C LEU A 131 5.30 -7.25 -7.74
N ASN A 132 6.24 -7.12 -8.68
CA ASN A 132 7.19 -6.00 -8.66
C ASN A 132 6.47 -4.66 -8.86
N VAL A 133 5.49 -4.60 -9.77
CA VAL A 133 4.69 -3.38 -9.99
C VAL A 133 3.85 -3.03 -8.76
N GLN A 134 3.21 -4.02 -8.11
CA GLN A 134 2.45 -3.82 -6.86
C GLN A 134 3.33 -3.26 -5.74
N ARG A 135 4.52 -3.83 -5.54
CA ARG A 135 5.47 -3.38 -4.51
C ARG A 135 5.97 -1.97 -4.78
N GLU A 136 6.23 -1.65 -6.04
CA GLU A 136 6.65 -0.31 -6.45
C GLU A 136 5.52 0.73 -6.30
N GLU A 137 4.28 0.38 -6.64
CA GLU A 137 3.10 1.21 -6.43
C GLU A 137 2.91 1.52 -4.94
N TRP A 138 2.95 0.48 -4.08
CA TRP A 138 2.89 0.65 -2.65
C TRP A 138 4.03 1.54 -2.14
N ARG A 139 5.28 1.27 -2.56
CA ARG A 139 6.46 2.04 -2.13
C ARG A 139 6.31 3.52 -2.44
N ARG A 140 5.89 3.87 -3.65
CA ARG A 140 5.73 5.27 -4.08
C ARG A 140 4.69 6.00 -3.26
N LEU A 141 3.55 5.36 -3.01
CA LEU A 141 2.49 5.97 -2.20
C LEU A 141 2.91 6.09 -0.73
N PHE A 142 3.56 5.07 -0.18
CA PHE A 142 4.08 5.11 1.18
C PHE A 142 5.15 6.20 1.36
N GLU A 143 6.09 6.31 0.42
CA GLU A 143 7.10 7.37 0.42
C GLU A 143 6.49 8.77 0.24
N TRP A 144 5.38 8.88 -0.49
CA TRP A 144 4.62 10.13 -0.56
C TRP A 144 4.06 10.49 0.83
N CYS A 145 3.38 9.57 1.50
CA CYS A 145 2.88 9.75 2.86
C CYS A 145 4.00 10.12 3.84
N LEU A 146 5.17 9.46 3.76
CA LEU A 146 6.35 9.77 4.58
C LEU A 146 6.83 11.21 4.40
N ARG A 147 6.67 11.81 3.21
CA ARG A 147 7.07 13.19 2.93
C ARG A 147 5.99 14.20 3.30
N THR A 148 4.72 13.89 3.07
CA THR A 148 3.62 14.86 3.21
C THR A 148 3.01 14.90 4.61
N GLU A 149 3.02 13.78 5.33
CA GLU A 149 2.49 13.69 6.70
C GLU A 149 3.60 13.85 7.76
N ALA A 150 4.81 14.21 7.31
CA ALA A 150 5.94 14.51 8.15
C ALA A 150 6.13 15.98 8.53
N ARG A 151 5.26 16.87 8.05
CA ARG A 151 5.26 18.24 8.57
C ARG A 151 4.37 18.33 9.82
N PRO A 152 4.91 18.81 10.95
CA PRO A 152 4.07 19.33 12.02
C PRO A 152 3.23 20.53 11.53
#